data_AF-A0A9C8AJ44-F1
#
_entry.id   AF-A0A9C8AJ44-F1
#
_cell.length_a   1.000
_cell.length_b   1.000
_cell.length_c   1.000
_cell.angle_alpha   90.00
_cell.angle_beta   90.00
_cell.angle_gamma   90.00
#
_symmetry.space_group_name_H-M   'P 1'
#
loop_
_entity.id
_entity.type
_entity.pdbx_description
1 polymer ?
#
loop_
_entity_poly.entity_id
_entity_poly.type
_entity_poly.pdbx_seq_one_letter_code
_entity_poly.pdbx_strand_id
1 'polypeptide(L)' 'MDRRETFILTIFHDPHRMTDLRGRVRHVASGYEASFIGIAQLAQILRKLLQKGKEGKDERSA' A
#
# COMPACT_ATOMS: atom_id res chain seq x y z
N MET A 1 17.11 14.29 0.96
CA MET A 1 15.69 14.67 0.94
C MET A 1 14.90 13.49 1.48
N ASP A 2 14.18 13.67 2.60
CA ASP A 2 13.29 12.65 3.14
C ASP A 2 12.17 12.37 2.14
N ARG A 3 12.13 11.15 1.62
CA ARG A 3 11.13 10.73 0.65
C ARG A 3 9.83 10.43 1.41
N ARG A 4 8.86 11.34 1.28
CA ARG A 4 7.52 11.16 1.84
C ARG A 4 6.66 10.39 0.85
N GLU A 5 6.21 9.21 1.25
CA GLU A 5 5.27 8.39 0.48
C GLU A 5 3.86 8.59 1.08
N THR A 6 2.86 8.80 0.22
CA THR A 6 1.48 9.09 0.67
C THR A 6 0.54 7.98 0.23
N PHE A 7 -0.24 7.46 1.17
CA PHE A 7 -1.22 6.40 0.93
C PHE A 7 -2.59 6.84 1.42
N ILE A 8 -3.64 6.42 0.70
CA ILE A 8 -5.03 6.56 1.13
C ILE A 8 -5.52 5.18 1.52
N LEU A 9 -6.02 5.07 2.76
CA LEU A 9 -6.56 3.84 3.32
C LEU A 9 -8.08 3.96 3.44
N THR A 10 -8.80 3.03 2.82
CA THR A 10 -10.25 2.89 2.98
C THR A 10 -10.53 1.61 3.75
N ILE A 11 -11.21 1.71 4.89
CA ILE A 11 -11.60 0.55 5.71
C ILE A 11 -13.08 0.27 5.47
N PHE A 12 -13.40 -1.00 5.24
CA PHE A 12 -14.77 -1.47 5.09
C PHE A 12 -15.21 -2.14 6.39
N HIS A 13 -16.34 -1.68 6.93
CA HIS A 13 -17.02 -2.33 8.03
C HIS A 13 -18.13 -3.20 7.46
N ASP A 14 -18.08 -4.52 7.73
CA ASP A 14 -19.14 -5.46 7.42
C ASP A 14 -19.66 -6.05 8.74
N PRO A 15 -20.89 -5.69 9.17
CA PRO A 15 -21.45 -6.15 10.44
C PRO A 15 -21.73 -7.66 10.48
N HIS A 16 -21.77 -8.33 9.32
CA HIS A 16 -21.96 -9.78 9.22
C HIS A 16 -20.64 -10.57 9.17
N ARG A 17 -19.49 -9.89 9.06
CA ARG A 17 -18.16 -10.50 8.99
C ARG A 17 -17.22 -9.87 10.01
N MET A 18 -17.28 -10.33 11.25
CA MET A 18 -16.56 -9.73 12.39
C MET A 18 -15.05 -10.01 12.48
N THR A 19 -14.48 -10.87 11.63
CA THR A 19 -13.19 -11.48 11.98
C THR A 19 -11.95 -10.81 11.37
N ASP A 20 -12.06 -10.13 10.22
CA ASP A 20 -10.87 -9.59 9.54
C ASP A 20 -11.05 -8.15 9.04
N LEU A 21 -10.06 -7.30 9.32
CA LEU A 21 -9.95 -5.94 8.80
C LEU A 21 -9.91 -5.99 7.27
N ARG A 22 -10.88 -5.38 6.59
CA ARG A 22 -10.93 -5.33 5.13
C ARG A 22 -10.84 -3.90 4.67
N GLY A 23 -10.25 -3.73 3.50
CA GLY A 23 -10.10 -2.40 2.96
C GLY A 23 -9.39 -2.36 1.64
N ARG A 24 -9.01 -1.15 1.30
CA ARG A 24 -8.30 -0.80 0.09
C ARG A 24 -7.23 0.23 0.41
N VAL A 25 -6.07 0.07 -0.21
CA VAL A 25 -4.98 1.03 -0.13
C VAL A 25 -4.67 1.56 -1.53
N ARG A 26 -4.55 2.87 -1.64
CA ARG A 26 -4.13 3.57 -2.86
C ARG A 26 -2.84 4.33 -2.60
N HIS A 27 -1.83 4.09 -3.42
CA HIS A 27 -0.59 4.87 -3.41
C HIS A 27 -0.77 6.11 -4.29
N VAL A 28 -0.60 7.30 -3.70
CA VAL A 28 -0.89 8.57 -4.38
C VAL A 28 0.05 8.82 -5.56
N ALA A 29 1.36 8.60 -5.37
CA ALA A 29 2.33 8.96 -6.41
C ALA A 29 2.30 8.04 -7.63
N SER A 30 2.00 6.75 -7.45
CA SER A 30 1.93 5.80 -8.57
C SER A 30 0.53 5.50 -9.07
N GLY A 31 -0.52 6.01 -8.41
CA GLY A 31 -1.92 5.66 -8.68
C GLY A 31 -2.27 4.18 -8.43
N TYR A 32 -1.34 3.39 -7.88
CA TYR A 32 -1.56 1.96 -7.66
C TYR A 32 -2.60 1.76 -6.56
N GLU A 33 -3.50 0.79 -6.78
CA GLU A 33 -4.57 0.47 -5.85
C GLU A 33 -4.65 -1.04 -5.63
N ALA A 34 -4.86 -1.46 -4.38
CA ALA A 34 -5.06 -2.86 -4.03
C ALA A 34 -6.05 -3.01 -2.88
N SER A 35 -6.84 -4.07 -2.92
CA SER A 35 -7.68 -4.49 -1.79
C SER A 35 -6.91 -5.43 -0.86
N PHE A 36 -7.29 -5.45 0.42
CA PHE A 36 -6.69 -6.32 1.42
C PHE A 36 -7.72 -6.91 2.39
N ILE A 37 -7.38 -8.06 2.96
CA ILE A 37 -8.05 -8.77 4.03
C ILE A 37 -6.99 -9.06 5.09
N GLY A 38 -7.19 -8.51 6.28
CA GLY A 38 -6.27 -8.58 7.41
C GLY A 38 -5.09 -7.61 7.32
N ILE A 39 -4.50 -7.36 8.48
CA ILE A 39 -3.33 -6.47 8.66
C ILE A 39 -2.10 -7.03 7.95
N ALA A 40 -1.93 -8.36 7.92
CA ALA A 40 -0.79 -9.00 7.28
C ALA A 40 -0.71 -8.70 5.78
N GLN A 41 -1.84 -8.77 5.06
CA GLN A 41 -1.89 -8.46 3.63
C GLN A 41 -1.64 -6.96 3.38
N LEU A 42 -2.20 -6.07 4.22
CA LEU A 42 -1.92 -4.63 4.14
C LEU A 42 -0.42 -4.34 4.28
N ALA A 43 0.25 -4.93 5.29
CA ALA A 43 1.67 -4.75 5.52
C ALA A 43 2.53 -5.22 4.32
N GLN A 44 2.16 -6.34 3.71
CA GLN A 44 2.84 -6.84 2.50
C GLN A 44 2.69 -5.89 1.31
N ILE A 45 1.50 -5.34 1.09
CA ILE A 45 1.25 -4.38 0.01
C ILE A 45 2.08 -3.11 0.21
N LEU A 46 2.08 -2.54 1.43
CA LEU A 46 2.86 -1.36 1.75
C LEU A 46 4.36 -1.60 1.56
N ARG A 47 4.88 -2.75 2.01
CA ARG A 47 6.30 -3.11 1.82
C ARG A 47 6.68 -3.17 0.34
N LYS A 48 5.85 -3.79 -0.51
CA LYS A 48 6.09 -3.86 -1.97
C LYS A 48 6.13 -2.47 -2.61
N LEU A 49 5.24 -1.57 -2.21
CA LEU A 49 5.19 -0.21 -2.75
C LEU A 49 6.42 0.62 -2.35
N LEU A 50 6.84 0.49 -1.09
CA LEU A 50 8.05 1.16 -0.60
C LEU A 50 9.34 0.61 -1.24
N GLN A 51 9.38 -0.67 -1.63
CA GLN A 51 10.52 -1.28 -2.32
C GLN A 51 10.61 -0.84 -3.78
N LYS A 52 9.50 -0.85 -4.53
CA LYS A 52 9.47 -0.37 -5.92
C LYS A 52 9.88 1.09 -6.07
N GLY A 53 9.56 1.91 -5.07
CA GLY A 53 10.03 3.30 -5.05
C GLY A 53 11.56 3.41 -5.08
N LYS A 54 12.29 2.45 -4.47
CA LYS A 54 13.75 2.48 -4.39
C LYS A 54 14.44 1.99 -5.66
N GLU A 55 13.90 0.98 -6.33
CA GLU A 55 14.51 0.35 -7.51
C GLU A 55 14.52 1.26 -8.75
N GLY A 56 13.53 2.16 -8.92
CA GLY A 56 13.49 3.10 -10.04
C GLY A 56 14.56 4.20 -10.03
N LYS A 57 15.58 4.13 -9.15
CA LYS A 57 16.65 5.11 -9.03
C LYS A 57 18.03 4.58 -9.45
N ASP A 58 18.19 3.28 -9.65
CA ASP A 58 19.49 2.69 -10.01
C ASP A 58 19.73 2.63 -11.54
N GLU A 59 18.72 2.89 -12.37
CA GLU A 59 18.85 2.87 -13.84
C GLU A 59 19.14 4.23 -14.50
N ARG A 60 19.25 5.33 -13.74
CA ARG A 60 19.56 6.68 -14.29
C ARG A 60 20.93 7.23 -13.92
N SER A 61 21.83 6.39 -13.43
CA SER A 61 23.21 6.78 -13.05
C SER A 61 24.29 5.87 -13.64
N ALA A 62 24.00 5.15 -14.73
CA ALA A 62 24.99 4.38 -15.49
C ALA A 62 25.14 4.96 -16.90
#